data_AF-A0AAX2TP25-F1
#
_entry.id   AF-A0AAX2TP25-F1
#
_cell.length_a   1.000
_cell.length_b   1.000
_cell.length_c   1.000
_cell.angle_alpha   90.00
_cell.angle_beta   90.00
_cell.angle_gamma   90.00
#
_symmetry.space_group_name_H-M   'P 1'
#
loop_
_entity.id
_entity.type
_entity.pdbx_description
1 polymer ?
#
loop_
_entity_poly.entity_id
_entity_poly.type
_entity_poly.pdbx_seq_one_letter_code
_entity_poly.pdbx_strand_id
1 'polypeptide(L)'
;ATNKSVGALFPNDADGNAWGDTAIGFPPVLAKQGFKLTDPGRFQNLTDDFSSQIAAFRGADAEIITGVIIPPDFTTFWNQSRQKGLKPKVVSVAKALLFPASVQALGKGGNNISTEVWWTPTHPYKSSLSGVSAADLAKGYEQASGKQWTQP
;
A
#
# COMPACT_ATOMS: atom_id res chain seq x y z
N ALA A 1 17.46 -9.46 4.40
CA ALA A 1 16.57 -9.98 5.45
C ALA A 1 16.14 -8.85 6.38
N THR A 2 14.92 -8.91 6.93
CA THR A 2 14.41 -7.94 7.91
C THR A 2 14.40 -8.53 9.33
N ASN A 3 14.17 -7.69 10.35
CA ASN A 3 13.96 -8.09 11.75
C ASN A 3 12.53 -8.58 12.06
N LYS A 4 11.69 -8.75 11.03
CA LYS A 4 10.27 -9.14 11.11
C LYS A 4 9.36 -8.21 11.95
N SER A 5 9.81 -7.01 12.29
CA SER A 5 8.97 -5.97 12.88
C SER A 5 8.23 -5.19 11.80
N VAL A 6 6.91 -5.10 11.93
CA VAL A 6 5.99 -4.54 10.93
C VAL A 6 5.20 -3.39 11.55
N GLY A 7 5.23 -2.20 10.95
CA GLY A 7 4.34 -1.09 11.28
C GLY A 7 3.10 -1.09 10.37
N ALA A 8 1.91 -0.94 10.96
CA ALA A 8 0.64 -0.94 10.24
C ALA A 8 0.00 0.46 10.14
N LEU A 9 -0.38 0.82 8.91
CA LEU A 9 -1.17 2.02 8.61
C LEU A 9 -2.58 1.62 8.19
N PHE A 10 -3.51 1.60 9.14
CA PHE A 10 -4.91 1.30 8.90
C PHE A 10 -5.79 2.53 9.20
N PRO A 11 -6.45 3.12 8.19
CA PRO A 11 -7.37 4.23 8.40
C PRO A 11 -8.65 3.78 9.12
N ASN A 12 -9.40 4.75 9.66
CA ASN A 12 -10.70 4.54 10.28
C ASN A 12 -11.81 4.49 9.22
N ASP A 13 -11.72 3.48 8.34
CA ASP A 13 -12.72 3.18 7.32
C ASP A 13 -12.91 1.67 7.18
N ALA A 14 -13.77 1.25 6.25
CA ALA A 14 -14.09 -0.17 6.05
C ALA A 14 -12.84 -1.01 5.75
N ASP A 15 -11.91 -0.50 4.93
CA ASP A 15 -10.71 -1.24 4.54
C ASP A 15 -9.76 -1.37 5.73
N GLY A 16 -9.47 -0.27 6.43
CA GLY A 16 -8.58 -0.29 7.59
C GLY A 16 -9.14 -1.13 8.74
N ASN A 17 -10.46 -1.14 8.94
CA ASN A 17 -11.12 -2.00 9.91
C ASN A 17 -10.99 -3.49 9.54
N ALA A 18 -11.19 -3.84 8.26
CA ALA A 18 -11.03 -5.21 7.80
C ALA A 18 -9.57 -5.70 7.87
N TRP A 19 -8.61 -4.87 7.43
CA TRP A 19 -7.19 -5.23 7.41
C TRP A 19 -6.60 -5.36 8.81
N GLY A 20 -7.04 -4.51 9.73
CA GLY A 20 -6.61 -4.53 11.12
C GLY A 20 -7.44 -5.43 12.04
N ASP A 21 -8.40 -6.17 11.51
CA ASP A 21 -9.23 -7.10 12.30
C ASP A 21 -8.36 -8.23 12.90
N THR A 22 -8.55 -8.49 14.19
CA THR A 22 -7.71 -9.45 14.93
C THR A 22 -8.05 -10.92 14.67
N ALA A 23 -9.20 -11.21 14.07
CA ALA A 23 -9.65 -12.55 13.74
C ALA A 23 -9.46 -12.88 12.25
N ILE A 24 -9.73 -11.93 11.35
CA ILE A 24 -9.74 -12.17 9.89
C ILE A 24 -8.76 -11.31 9.08
N GLY A 25 -8.12 -10.32 9.69
CA GLY A 25 -7.22 -9.40 9.02
C GLY A 25 -5.76 -9.88 8.93
N PHE A 26 -4.85 -8.92 8.75
CA PHE A 26 -3.40 -9.14 8.75
C PHE A 26 -2.81 -9.65 10.07
N PRO A 27 -3.26 -9.21 11.27
CA PRO A 27 -2.65 -9.62 12.52
C PRO A 27 -2.44 -11.14 12.68
N PRO A 28 -3.46 -12.01 12.51
CA PRO A 28 -3.27 -13.46 12.66
C PRO A 28 -2.35 -14.07 11.60
N VAL A 29 -2.38 -13.57 10.36
CA VAL A 29 -1.53 -14.07 9.27
C VAL A 29 -0.06 -13.73 9.52
N LEU A 30 0.24 -12.50 9.93
CA LEU A 30 1.60 -12.06 10.26
C LEU A 30 2.15 -12.80 11.48
N ALA A 31 1.33 -12.96 12.53
CA ALA A 31 1.74 -13.69 13.73
C ALA A 31 2.09 -15.16 13.42
N LYS A 32 1.28 -15.85 12.61
CA LYS A 32 1.54 -17.23 12.17
C LYS A 32 2.88 -17.39 11.42
N GLN A 33 3.33 -16.33 10.73
CA GLN A 33 4.60 -16.30 10.00
C GLN A 33 5.78 -15.77 10.86
N GLY A 34 5.53 -15.46 12.13
CA GLY A 34 6.52 -14.96 13.09
C GLY A 34 6.89 -13.49 12.91
N PHE A 35 6.01 -12.69 12.29
CA PHE A 35 6.14 -11.23 12.25
C PHE A 35 5.46 -10.59 13.45
N LYS A 36 6.04 -9.51 13.96
CA LYS A 36 5.46 -8.71 15.04
C LYS A 36 4.83 -7.45 14.47
N LEU A 37 3.52 -7.34 14.58
CA LEU A 37 2.78 -6.17 14.12
C LEU A 37 2.73 -5.09 15.22
N THR A 38 3.04 -3.86 14.84
CA THR A 38 2.82 -2.64 15.61
C THR A 38 1.67 -1.89 14.95
N ASP A 39 0.48 -1.97 15.55
CA ASP A 39 -0.73 -1.26 15.11
C ASP A 39 -1.06 -0.19 16.16
N PRO A 40 -0.80 1.11 15.89
CA PRO A 40 -1.10 2.22 16.80
C PRO A 40 -2.60 2.55 16.92
N GLY A 41 -3.46 1.84 16.19
CA GLY A 41 -4.89 2.12 16.10
C GLY A 41 -5.28 2.84 14.81
N ARG A 42 -6.58 3.09 14.65
CA ARG A 42 -7.15 3.70 13.44
C ARG A 42 -6.95 5.21 13.43
N PHE A 43 -6.51 5.75 12.29
CA PHE A 43 -6.38 7.19 12.07
C PHE A 43 -7.46 7.72 11.14
N GLN A 44 -7.82 9.00 11.25
CA GLN A 44 -8.76 9.60 10.32
C GLN A 44 -8.10 9.84 8.96
N ASN A 45 -8.81 9.51 7.89
CA ASN A 45 -8.38 9.86 6.54
C ASN A 45 -8.21 11.38 6.40
N LEU A 46 -7.29 11.81 5.52
CA LEU A 46 -6.97 13.22 5.28
C LEU A 46 -6.37 13.93 6.49
N THR A 47 -5.70 13.16 7.37
CA THR A 47 -4.89 13.74 8.45
C THR A 47 -3.55 14.26 7.90
N ASP A 48 -3.08 15.35 8.50
CA ASP A 48 -1.80 15.98 8.20
C ASP A 48 -0.69 15.61 9.20
N ASP A 49 -0.96 14.75 10.20
CA ASP A 49 0.02 14.35 11.21
C ASP A 49 0.06 12.84 11.45
N PHE A 50 1.21 12.22 11.13
CA PHE A 50 1.51 10.81 11.38
C PHE A 50 2.55 10.62 12.49
N SER A 51 2.79 11.65 13.32
CA SER A 51 3.84 11.61 14.36
C SER A 51 3.66 10.44 15.32
N SER A 52 2.42 10.09 15.70
CA SER A 52 2.14 8.99 16.62
C SER A 52 2.52 7.62 16.02
N GLN A 53 2.15 7.38 14.76
CA GLN A 53 2.46 6.15 14.03
C GLN A 53 3.97 6.04 13.82
N ILE A 54 4.62 7.12 13.39
CA ILE A 54 6.06 7.15 13.19
C ILE A 54 6.82 6.89 14.48
N ALA A 55 6.39 7.48 15.61
CA ALA A 55 7.00 7.24 16.91
C ALA A 55 6.85 5.77 17.35
N ALA A 56 5.66 5.19 17.18
CA ALA A 56 5.40 3.79 17.49
C ALA A 56 6.28 2.85 16.64
N PHE A 57 6.38 3.11 15.34
CA PHE A 57 7.19 2.29 14.43
C PHE A 57 8.68 2.38 14.74
N ARG A 58 9.19 3.56 15.08
CA ARG A 58 10.58 3.72 15.54
C ARG A 58 10.82 3.01 16.87
N GLY A 59 9.90 3.12 17.83
CA GLY A 59 9.99 2.43 19.12
C GLY A 59 9.96 0.91 18.99
N ALA A 60 9.29 0.39 17.97
CA ALA A 60 9.23 -1.03 17.64
C ALA A 60 10.35 -1.50 16.71
N ASP A 61 11.28 -0.62 16.31
CA ASP A 61 12.31 -0.89 15.31
C ASP A 61 11.72 -1.49 14.02
N ALA A 62 10.60 -0.95 13.53
CA ALA A 62 9.90 -1.51 12.38
C ALA A 62 10.73 -1.36 11.09
N GLU A 63 11.12 -2.49 10.50
CA GLU A 63 11.82 -2.53 9.21
C GLU A 63 10.87 -2.73 8.02
N ILE A 64 9.61 -3.07 8.29
CA ILE A 64 8.56 -3.25 7.27
C ILE A 64 7.42 -2.29 7.60
N ILE A 65 6.89 -1.60 6.59
CA ILE A 65 5.64 -0.86 6.69
C ILE A 65 4.60 -1.50 5.77
N THR A 66 3.40 -1.73 6.30
CA THR A 66 2.23 -2.18 5.55
C THR A 66 1.01 -1.30 5.82
N GLY A 67 0.04 -1.29 4.91
CA GLY A 67 -1.22 -0.57 5.14
C GLY A 67 -2.14 -0.43 3.93
N VAL A 68 -3.35 0.04 4.22
CA VAL A 68 -4.41 0.32 3.22
C VAL A 68 -4.76 1.82 3.22
N ILE A 69 -3.70 2.63 3.14
CA ILE A 69 -3.72 4.08 3.27
C ILE A 69 -3.98 4.78 1.93
N ILE A 70 -4.77 5.86 1.93
CA ILE A 70 -5.07 6.62 0.71
C ILE A 70 -3.84 7.40 0.20
N PRO A 71 -3.76 7.71 -1.11
CA PRO A 71 -2.59 8.39 -1.69
C PRO A 71 -2.12 9.70 -1.01
N PRO A 72 -3.00 10.66 -0.67
CA PRO A 72 -2.55 11.90 -0.03
C PRO A 72 -1.96 11.64 1.37
N ASP A 73 -2.62 10.81 2.17
CA ASP A 73 -2.16 10.43 3.51
C ASP A 73 -0.82 9.71 3.48
N PHE A 74 -0.64 8.78 2.54
CA PHE A 74 0.65 8.11 2.36
C PHE A 74 1.75 9.10 1.99
N THR A 75 1.47 10.09 1.13
CA THR A 75 2.43 11.14 0.78
C THR A 75 2.86 11.92 2.04
N THR A 76 1.91 12.31 2.88
CA THR A 76 2.16 12.96 4.16
C THR A 76 3.00 12.09 5.09
N PHE A 77 2.55 10.85 5.36
CA PHE A 77 3.27 9.88 6.19
C PHE A 77 4.71 9.68 5.69
N TRP A 78 4.89 9.53 4.39
CA TRP A 78 6.19 9.18 3.80
C TRP A 78 7.19 10.33 3.85
N ASN A 79 6.70 11.56 3.66
CA ASN A 79 7.51 12.76 3.85
C ASN A 79 7.90 12.96 5.31
N GLN A 80 6.95 12.80 6.24
CA GLN A 80 7.22 12.93 7.67
C GLN A 80 8.16 11.82 8.18
N SER A 81 8.01 10.60 7.69
CA SER A 81 8.87 9.46 8.04
C SER A 81 10.34 9.76 7.75
N ARG A 82 10.63 10.35 6.57
CA ARG A 82 11.99 10.77 6.19
C ARG A 82 12.54 11.86 7.11
N GLN A 83 11.73 12.87 7.41
CA GLN A 83 12.12 13.97 8.29
C GLN A 83 12.39 13.49 9.72
N LYS A 84 11.59 12.54 10.22
CA LYS A 84 11.67 12.00 11.58
C LYS A 84 12.59 10.76 11.70
N GLY A 85 13.29 10.41 10.62
CA GLY A 85 14.32 9.38 10.63
C GLY A 85 13.81 7.93 10.66
N LEU A 86 12.55 7.67 10.31
CA LEU A 86 12.05 6.31 10.10
C LEU A 86 12.50 5.82 8.71
N LYS A 87 13.29 4.74 8.68
CA LYS A 87 13.93 4.20 7.46
C LYS A 87 13.63 2.71 7.31
N PRO A 88 12.39 2.33 6.93
CA PRO A 88 12.05 0.93 6.74
C PRO A 88 12.81 0.35 5.53
N LYS A 89 13.11 -0.94 5.59
CA LYS A 89 13.72 -1.70 4.48
C LYS A 89 12.70 -2.09 3.43
N VAL A 90 11.44 -2.29 3.83
CA VAL A 90 10.34 -2.70 2.95
C VAL A 90 9.12 -1.83 3.22
N VAL A 91 8.48 -1.36 2.15
CA VAL A 91 7.18 -0.68 2.23
C VAL A 91 6.26 -1.31 1.19
N SER A 92 5.14 -1.87 1.63
CA SER A 92 4.07 -2.37 0.77
C SER A 92 2.75 -1.75 1.19
N VAL A 93 2.08 -0.98 0.34
CA VAL A 93 0.80 -0.33 0.70
C VAL A 93 -0.22 -0.47 -0.42
N ALA A 94 -1.39 -1.00 -0.09
CA ALA A 94 -2.33 -1.54 -1.07
C ALA A 94 -3.15 -0.50 -1.83
N LYS A 95 -3.37 0.66 -1.22
CA LYS A 95 -4.30 1.68 -1.74
C LYS A 95 -3.56 2.88 -2.33
N ALA A 96 -2.44 3.28 -1.73
CA ALA A 96 -1.72 4.48 -2.10
C ALA A 96 -1.05 4.42 -3.49
N LEU A 97 -0.75 3.23 -4.00
CA LEU A 97 0.06 3.05 -5.22
C LEU A 97 -0.72 2.41 -6.38
N LEU A 98 -2.05 2.35 -6.30
CA LEU A 98 -2.90 1.76 -7.34
C LEU A 98 -2.89 2.54 -8.65
N PHE A 99 -2.62 3.85 -8.59
CA PHE A 99 -2.61 4.73 -9.74
C PHE A 99 -1.20 5.24 -10.05
N PRO A 100 -0.77 5.24 -11.34
CA PRO A 100 0.52 5.80 -11.74
C PRO A 100 0.75 7.23 -11.24
N ALA A 101 -0.30 8.06 -11.25
CA ALA A 101 -0.24 9.45 -10.78
C ALA A 101 0.20 9.56 -9.31
N SER A 102 -0.21 8.63 -8.45
CA SER A 102 0.17 8.63 -7.05
C SER A 102 1.67 8.35 -6.86
N VAL A 103 2.23 7.42 -7.64
CA VAL A 103 3.67 7.15 -7.64
C VAL A 103 4.46 8.33 -8.20
N GLN A 104 3.97 8.95 -9.29
CA GLN A 104 4.59 10.13 -9.90
C GLN A 104 4.65 11.32 -8.92
N ALA A 105 3.58 11.54 -8.14
CA ALA A 105 3.53 12.60 -7.13
C ALA A 105 4.60 12.43 -6.03
N LEU A 106 5.04 11.21 -5.75
CA LEU A 106 6.12 10.94 -4.79
C LEU A 106 7.52 11.22 -5.35
N GLY A 107 7.66 11.43 -6.67
CA GLY A 107 8.93 11.63 -7.35
C GLY A 107 9.93 10.51 -7.08
N LYS A 108 11.19 10.85 -6.78
CA LYS A 108 12.22 9.86 -6.36
C LYS A 108 11.79 9.03 -5.14
N GLY A 109 10.86 9.56 -4.36
CA GLY A 109 10.35 8.89 -3.19
C GLY A 109 9.41 7.72 -3.47
N GLY A 110 8.95 7.57 -4.72
CA GLY A 110 8.19 6.41 -5.18
C GLY A 110 9.07 5.20 -5.55
N ASN A 111 10.40 5.30 -5.48
CA ASN A 111 11.29 4.18 -5.75
C ASN A 111 11.35 3.21 -4.56
N ASN A 112 11.46 1.91 -4.85
CA ASN A 112 11.60 0.83 -3.86
C ASN A 112 10.44 0.72 -2.85
N ILE A 113 9.24 1.13 -3.25
CA ILE A 113 7.98 0.82 -2.56
C ILE A 113 7.14 -0.09 -3.45
N SER A 114 6.27 -0.88 -2.84
CA SER A 114 5.50 -1.92 -3.52
C SER A 114 4.02 -1.87 -3.13
N THR A 115 3.19 -2.55 -3.93
CA THR A 115 1.76 -2.73 -3.68
C THR A 115 1.37 -4.10 -4.22
N GLU A 116 0.29 -4.64 -3.70
CA GLU A 116 -0.37 -5.80 -4.26
C GLU A 116 -0.88 -5.46 -5.67
N VAL A 117 -0.72 -6.42 -6.58
CA VAL A 117 -1.13 -6.33 -7.98
C VAL A 117 -2.21 -7.36 -8.22
N TRP A 118 -3.42 -6.92 -8.54
CA TRP A 118 -4.57 -7.80 -8.74
C TRP A 118 -4.94 -7.98 -10.21
N TRP A 119 -4.47 -7.08 -11.08
CA TRP A 119 -4.59 -7.22 -12.52
C TRP A 119 -3.51 -6.41 -13.26
N THR A 120 -3.03 -6.92 -14.40
CA THR A 120 -2.12 -6.23 -15.32
C THR A 120 -2.36 -6.72 -16.76
N PRO A 121 -1.91 -5.96 -17.78
CA PRO A 121 -1.96 -6.40 -19.18
C PRO A 121 -1.18 -7.70 -19.45
N THR A 122 -0.25 -8.09 -18.57
CA THR A 122 0.59 -9.29 -18.72
C THR A 122 0.01 -10.52 -18.03
N HIS A 123 -1.17 -10.43 -17.40
CA HIS A 123 -1.84 -11.61 -16.85
C HIS A 123 -2.19 -12.59 -17.98
N PRO A 124 -2.01 -13.91 -17.78
CA PRO A 124 -2.10 -14.91 -18.85
C PRO A 124 -3.55 -15.29 -19.21
N TYR A 125 -4.53 -14.49 -18.80
CA TYR A 125 -5.95 -14.81 -18.92
C TYR A 125 -6.61 -14.12 -20.11
N LYS A 126 -7.67 -14.75 -20.62
CA LYS A 126 -8.58 -14.21 -21.63
C LYS A 126 -10.00 -14.22 -21.10
N SER A 127 -10.80 -13.25 -21.55
CA SER A 127 -12.24 -13.24 -21.28
C SER A 127 -12.89 -14.50 -21.85
N SER A 128 -13.62 -15.24 -21.01
CA SER A 128 -14.40 -16.40 -21.47
C SER A 128 -15.61 -16.00 -22.33
N LEU A 129 -16.04 -14.75 -22.25
CA LEU A 129 -17.20 -14.22 -22.99
C LEU A 129 -16.81 -13.67 -24.36
N SER A 130 -15.66 -13.00 -24.45
CA SER A 130 -15.25 -12.27 -25.66
C SER A 130 -13.93 -12.76 -26.27
N GLY A 131 -13.18 -13.62 -25.59
CA GLY A 131 -11.85 -14.06 -26.02
C GLY A 131 -10.74 -13.01 -25.93
N VAL A 132 -11.07 -11.77 -25.56
CA VAL A 132 -10.12 -10.65 -25.44
C VAL A 132 -9.10 -10.94 -24.35
N SER A 133 -7.81 -10.76 -24.66
CA SER A 133 -6.72 -10.91 -23.70
C SER A 133 -6.58 -9.69 -22.78
N ALA A 134 -5.94 -9.84 -21.61
CA ALA A 134 -5.63 -8.71 -20.74
C ALA A 134 -4.82 -7.61 -21.46
N ALA A 135 -3.87 -8.02 -22.32
CA ALA A 135 -3.06 -7.13 -23.12
C ALA A 135 -3.90 -6.32 -24.13
N ASP A 136 -4.80 -6.98 -24.85
CA ASP A 136 -5.65 -6.32 -25.85
C ASP A 136 -6.68 -5.39 -25.18
N LEU A 137 -7.19 -5.78 -24.00
CA LEU A 137 -8.10 -4.92 -23.22
C LEU A 137 -7.41 -3.61 -22.83
N ALA A 138 -6.20 -3.69 -22.27
CA ALA A 138 -5.43 -2.51 -21.88
C ALA A 138 -5.13 -1.63 -23.09
N LYS A 139 -4.58 -2.22 -24.16
CA LYS A 139 -4.25 -1.50 -25.39
C LYS A 139 -5.47 -0.81 -26.00
N GLY A 140 -6.62 -1.49 -26.04
CA GLY A 140 -7.87 -0.93 -26.54
C GLY A 140 -8.35 0.28 -25.72
N TYR A 141 -8.26 0.20 -24.39
CA TYR A 141 -8.57 1.33 -23.51
C TYR A 141 -7.65 2.52 -23.76
N GLU A 142 -6.33 2.31 -23.85
CA GLU A 142 -5.37 3.39 -24.07
C GLU A 142 -5.57 4.06 -25.43
N GLN A 143 -5.84 3.29 -26.48
CA GLN A 143 -6.14 3.82 -27.80
C GLN A 143 -7.43 4.63 -27.84
N ALA A 144 -8.49 4.17 -27.17
CA ALA A 144 -9.78 4.84 -27.16
C ALA A 144 -9.81 6.10 -26.28
N SER A 145 -9.09 6.09 -25.16
CA SER A 145 -9.14 7.16 -24.15
C SER A 145 -7.97 8.15 -24.21
N GLY A 146 -6.84 7.75 -24.81
CA GLY A 146 -5.57 8.49 -24.73
C GLY A 146 -4.93 8.49 -23.33
N LYS A 147 -5.47 7.71 -22.38
CA LYS A 147 -4.98 7.61 -21.01
C LYS A 147 -4.23 6.30 -20.82
N GLN A 148 -3.24 6.30 -19.93
CA GLN A 148 -2.55 5.08 -19.51
C GLN A 148 -3.53 4.11 -18.84
N TRP A 149 -3.39 2.81 -19.09
CA TRP A 149 -4.15 1.78 -18.38
C TRP A 149 -3.90 1.83 -16.86
N THR A 150 -4.91 1.44 -16.08
CA THR A 150 -4.85 1.31 -14.62
C THR A 150 -5.30 -0.10 -14.20
N GLN A 151 -4.95 -0.53 -12.98
CA GLN A 151 -5.45 -1.82 -12.47
C GLN A 151 -6.95 -1.76 -12.13
N PRO A 152 -7.44 -0.76 -11.36
CA PRO A 152 -8.87 -0.46 -11.24
C PRO A 152 -9.42 0.32 -12.44
#